data_AF-A0A8T3ZAE2-F1
#
_entry.id   AF-A0A8T3ZAE2-F1
#
_cell.length_a   1.000
_cell.length_b   1.000
_cell.length_c   1.000
_cell.angle_alpha   90.00
_cell.angle_beta   90.00
_cell.angle_gamma   90.00
#
_symmetry.space_group_name_H-M   'P 1'
#
loop_
_entity.id
_entity.type
_entity.pdbx_description
1 polymer ?
#
loop_
_entity_poly.entity_id
_entity_poly.type
_entity_poly.pdbx_seq_one_letter_code
_entity_poly.pdbx_strand_id
1 'polypeptide(L)'
;MATLFFVGMLDLSPWLTLSLSQFQLYALVFLLGSFAVASLSDLRRMSAQREFLEIWLLAALVVVAYDVYIALTGGAWLVPLVKWVIVAVLAACSHRSVGALFSLAIGDVCAIVAVAGLLSPVLVIVFFVALKISDLGMRPFLRLKGGGGAYPFMPVVLIGTLVMIALVVWAFPFLLGLWN
;
A
#
# COMPACT_ATOMS: atom_id res chain seq x y z
N MET A 1 21.32 41.46 13.65
CA MET A 1 20.28 41.79 12.64
C MET A 1 20.91 41.53 11.28
N ALA A 2 20.25 40.73 10.43
CA ALA A 2 20.75 40.18 9.15
C ALA A 2 21.61 38.90 9.21
N THR A 3 21.07 37.85 9.84
CA THR A 3 21.30 36.45 9.39
C THR A 3 19.95 35.74 9.40
N LEU A 4 19.04 36.32 8.61
CA LEU A 4 17.73 35.83 8.30
C LEU A 4 17.83 34.96 7.04
N PHE A 5 17.08 33.86 7.03
CA PHE A 5 16.58 33.19 5.82
C PHE A 5 17.56 32.41 4.94
N PHE A 6 18.44 31.58 5.51
CA PHE A 6 18.97 30.44 4.76
C PHE A 6 18.23 29.17 5.14
N VAL A 7 17.23 28.85 4.32
CA VAL A 7 16.66 27.51 4.11
C VAL A 7 16.01 26.88 5.35
N GLY A 8 14.75 27.28 5.61
CA GLY A 8 13.76 26.34 6.13
C GLY A 8 13.60 25.21 5.13
N MET A 9 14.51 24.25 5.18
CA MET A 9 14.51 23.03 4.39
C MET A 9 13.19 22.35 4.69
N LEU A 10 12.33 22.17 3.68
CA LEU A 10 11.12 21.36 3.81
C LEU A 10 11.55 20.02 4.41
N ASP A 11 11.16 19.74 5.65
CA ASP A 11 11.43 18.44 6.24
C ASP A 11 10.58 17.40 5.50
N LEU A 12 11.22 16.70 4.56
CA LEU A 12 10.62 15.65 3.75
C LEU A 12 10.59 14.30 4.48
N SER A 13 11.16 14.21 5.69
CA SER A 13 11.19 13.00 6.50
C SER A 13 9.81 12.36 6.67
N PRO A 14 8.73 13.06 7.11
CA PRO A 14 7.41 12.44 7.28
C PRO A 14 6.76 11.99 5.96
N TRP A 15 7.30 12.44 4.82
CA TRP A 15 6.81 12.08 3.49
C TRP A 15 7.47 10.81 2.95
N LEU A 16 8.71 10.53 3.35
CA LEU A 16 9.58 9.49 2.81
C LEU A 16 9.85 8.34 3.78
N THR A 17 9.94 8.63 5.08
CA THR A 17 10.27 7.63 6.08
C THR A 17 9.08 6.73 6.38
N LEU A 18 9.34 5.42 6.48
CA LEU A 18 8.37 4.47 7.01
C LEU A 18 8.67 4.28 8.50
N SER A 19 7.87 4.91 9.35
CA SER A 19 7.88 4.65 10.79
C SER A 19 6.58 3.95 11.16
N LEU A 20 6.67 2.62 11.35
CA LEU A 20 5.52 1.82 11.79
C LEU A 20 5.57 1.65 13.30
N SER A 21 4.46 1.95 13.96
CA SER A 21 4.23 1.51 15.34
C SER A 21 4.20 -0.03 15.42
N GLN A 22 4.39 -0.57 16.62
CA GLN A 22 4.28 -2.02 16.86
C GLN A 22 2.91 -2.57 16.41
N PHE A 23 1.84 -1.81 16.62
CA PHE A 23 0.51 -2.16 16.14
C PHE A 23 0.44 -2.25 14.60
N GLN A 24 0.99 -1.26 13.89
CA GLN A 24 1.04 -1.26 12.42
C GLN A 24 1.92 -2.38 11.85
N LEU A 25 3.00 -2.77 12.56
CA LEU A 25 3.81 -3.93 12.19
C LEU A 25 3.01 -5.23 12.29
N TYR A 26 2.24 -5.42 13.36
CA TYR A 26 1.35 -6.58 13.47
C TYR A 26 0.28 -6.60 12.40
N ALA A 27 -0.30 -5.43 12.09
CA ALA A 27 -1.24 -5.30 10.97
C ALA A 27 -0.58 -5.69 9.63
N LEU A 28 0.65 -5.26 9.37
CA LEU A 28 1.39 -5.63 8.15
C LEU A 28 1.63 -7.13 8.05
N VAL A 29 2.10 -7.77 9.13
CA VAL A 29 2.33 -9.23 9.16
C VAL A 29 1.03 -10.00 8.93
N PHE A 30 -0.05 -9.55 9.57
CA PHE A 30 -1.38 -10.12 9.37
C PHE A 30 -1.85 -9.98 7.92
N LEU A 31 -1.71 -8.78 7.33
CA LEU A 31 -2.07 -8.53 5.93
C LEU A 31 -1.28 -9.44 4.99
N LEU A 32 0.04 -9.58 5.18
CA LEU A 32 0.87 -10.50 4.38
C LEU A 32 0.40 -11.95 4.47
N GLY A 33 0.07 -12.43 5.67
CA GLY A 33 -0.51 -13.75 5.86
C GLY A 33 -1.84 -13.92 5.12
N SER A 34 -2.74 -12.94 5.25
CA SER A 34 -4.03 -12.95 4.55
C SER A 34 -3.88 -12.91 3.02
N PHE A 35 -2.92 -12.15 2.50
CA PHE A 35 -2.65 -12.08 1.07
C PHE A 35 -2.02 -13.35 0.54
N ALA A 36 -1.17 -14.04 1.31
CA ALA A 36 -0.63 -15.34 0.93
C ALA A 36 -1.75 -16.37 0.77
N VAL A 37 -2.68 -16.42 1.74
CA VAL A 37 -3.85 -17.30 1.68
C VAL A 37 -4.77 -16.92 0.52
N ALA A 38 -5.10 -15.64 0.35
CA ALA A 38 -5.93 -15.16 -0.74
C ALA A 38 -5.28 -15.41 -2.12
N SER A 39 -3.96 -15.23 -2.25
CA SER A 39 -3.21 -15.53 -3.47
C SER A 39 -3.29 -17.02 -3.82
N LEU A 40 -3.13 -17.90 -2.82
CA LEU A 40 -3.27 -19.34 -3.04
C LEU A 40 -4.71 -19.71 -3.40
N SER A 41 -5.69 -19.08 -2.75
CA SER A 41 -7.12 -19.23 -3.04
C SER A 41 -7.44 -18.84 -4.48
N ASP A 42 -6.99 -17.68 -4.94
CA ASP A 42 -7.15 -17.18 -6.31
C ASP A 42 -6.55 -18.16 -7.33
N LEU A 43 -5.32 -18.63 -7.08
CA LEU A 43 -4.63 -19.56 -7.97
C LEU A 43 -5.29 -20.95 -8.00
N ARG A 44 -5.94 -21.36 -6.91
CA ARG A 44 -6.67 -22.64 -6.79
C ARG A 44 -8.17 -22.51 -7.06
N ARG A 45 -8.68 -21.33 -7.39
CA ARG A 45 -10.10 -21.04 -7.64
C ARG A 45 -11.02 -21.37 -6.47
N MET A 46 -10.58 -21.03 -5.26
CA MET A 46 -11.35 -21.21 -4.02
C MET A 46 -12.08 -19.90 -3.65
N SER A 47 -13.19 -20.01 -2.92
CA SER A 47 -14.09 -18.88 -2.60
C SER A 47 -13.68 -18.02 -1.40
N ALA A 48 -12.49 -18.24 -0.82
CA ALA A 48 -12.09 -17.59 0.44
C ALA A 48 -11.89 -16.06 0.33
N GLN A 49 -11.76 -15.52 -0.89
CA GLN A 49 -11.49 -14.09 -1.13
C GLN A 49 -12.57 -13.16 -0.54
N ARG A 50 -13.84 -13.61 -0.48
CA ARG A 50 -14.94 -12.78 0.03
C ARG A 50 -14.85 -12.54 1.53
N GLU A 51 -14.35 -13.50 2.29
CA GLU A 51 -14.19 -13.40 3.75
C GLU A 51 -13.08 -12.40 4.11
N PHE A 52 -12.05 -12.31 3.28
CA PHE A 52 -10.95 -11.36 3.51
C PHE A 52 -11.29 -9.91 3.15
N LEU A 53 -12.29 -9.66 2.29
CA LEU A 53 -12.72 -8.30 1.94
C LEU A 53 -13.06 -7.49 3.19
N GLU A 54 -13.88 -8.04 4.07
CA GLU A 54 -14.33 -7.37 5.31
C GLU A 54 -13.15 -7.08 6.23
N ILE A 55 -12.21 -8.03 6.31
CA ILE A 55 -11.00 -7.93 7.11
C ILE A 55 -10.09 -6.81 6.58
N TRP A 56 -9.87 -6.71 5.27
CA TRP A 56 -9.03 -5.66 4.69
C TRP A 56 -9.67 -4.28 4.82
N LEU A 57 -10.99 -4.20 4.65
CA LEU A 57 -11.74 -2.96 4.88
C LEU A 57 -11.64 -2.52 6.34
N LEU A 58 -11.80 -3.46 7.29
CA LEU A 58 -11.63 -3.18 8.71
C LEU A 58 -10.19 -2.73 9.03
N ALA A 59 -9.19 -3.41 8.47
CA ALA A 59 -7.79 -3.03 8.64
C ALA A 59 -7.52 -1.60 8.13
N ALA A 60 -7.99 -1.27 6.93
CA ALA A 60 -7.88 0.09 6.38
C ALA A 60 -8.55 1.12 7.29
N LEU A 61 -9.77 0.84 7.77
CA LEU A 61 -10.55 1.75 8.60
C LEU A 61 -9.87 1.99 9.95
N VAL A 62 -9.31 0.94 10.57
CA VAL A 62 -8.53 1.07 11.81
C VAL A 62 -7.29 1.93 11.60
N VAL A 63 -6.59 1.78 10.46
CA VAL A 63 -5.42 2.61 10.14
C VAL A 63 -5.81 4.06 9.89
N VAL A 64 -6.92 4.34 9.18
CA VAL A 64 -7.48 5.70 9.05
C VAL A 64 -7.76 6.30 10.42
N ALA A 65 -8.46 5.57 11.29
CA ALA A 65 -8.82 6.04 12.62
C ALA A 65 -7.58 6.35 13.47
N TYR A 66 -6.54 5.51 13.36
CA TYR A 66 -5.26 5.73 14.01
C TYR A 66 -4.55 7.00 13.50
N ASP A 67 -4.48 7.20 12.19
CA ASP A 67 -3.88 8.42 11.61
C ASP A 67 -4.64 9.69 12.04
N VAL A 68 -5.97 9.64 12.07
CA VAL A 68 -6.81 10.74 12.55
C VAL A 68 -6.53 11.02 14.03
N TYR A 69 -6.44 9.98 14.87
CA TYR A 69 -6.12 10.14 16.28
C TYR A 69 -4.75 10.80 16.49
N ILE A 70 -3.72 10.38 15.75
CA ILE A 70 -2.39 11.00 15.79
C ILE A 70 -2.43 12.44 15.27
N ALA A 71 -3.18 12.72 14.21
CA ALA A 71 -3.33 14.08 13.68
C ALA A 71 -4.00 15.04 14.68
N LEU A 72 -5.03 14.56 15.39
CA LEU A 72 -5.76 15.33 16.40
C LEU A 72 -4.90 15.62 17.65
N THR A 73 -4.04 14.68 18.04
CA THR A 73 -3.18 14.82 19.23
C THR A 73 -1.88 15.56 18.97
N GLY A 74 -1.29 15.40 17.77
CA GLY A 74 -0.03 16.04 17.38
C GLY A 74 -0.16 17.35 16.60
N GLY A 75 -1.36 17.72 16.15
CA GLY A 75 -1.62 18.97 15.44
C GLY A 75 -1.13 19.03 13.98
N ALA A 76 -0.61 17.93 13.43
CA ALA A 76 -0.06 17.85 12.07
C ALA A 76 -1.01 17.10 11.12
N TRP A 77 -2.05 17.77 10.64
CA TRP A 77 -3.12 17.15 9.82
C TRP A 77 -2.79 17.05 8.33
N LEU A 78 -1.84 17.85 7.83
CA LEU A 78 -1.56 17.93 6.39
C LEU A 78 -1.03 16.61 5.82
N VAL A 79 -0.06 15.96 6.48
CA VAL A 79 0.56 14.72 6.00
C VAL A 79 -0.45 13.56 5.88
N PRO A 80 -1.23 13.21 6.92
CA PRO A 80 -2.23 12.16 6.81
C PRO A 80 -3.35 12.53 5.84
N LEU A 81 -3.78 13.79 5.77
CA LEU A 81 -4.76 14.24 4.79
C LEU A 81 -4.27 14.00 3.36
N VAL A 82 -3.06 14.44 3.03
CA VAL A 82 -2.48 14.25 1.69
C VAL A 82 -2.30 12.77 1.39
N LYS A 83 -1.84 11.96 2.35
CA LYS A 83 -1.76 10.50 2.20
C LYS A 83 -3.11 9.92 1.77
N TRP A 84 -4.16 10.17 2.53
CA TRP A 84 -5.46 9.57 2.28
C TRP A 84 -6.13 10.08 1.00
N VAL A 85 -5.87 11.34 0.60
CA VAL A 85 -6.27 11.84 -0.73
C VAL A 85 -5.57 11.07 -1.83
N ILE A 86 -4.24 10.86 -1.73
CA ILE A 86 -3.48 10.07 -2.71
C ILE A 86 -4.02 8.63 -2.77
N VAL A 87 -4.22 7.98 -1.63
CA VAL A 87 -4.77 6.62 -1.55
C VAL A 87 -6.14 6.55 -2.20
N ALA A 88 -7.04 7.49 -1.89
CA ALA A 88 -8.40 7.51 -2.44
C ALA A 88 -8.40 7.70 -3.97
N VAL A 89 -7.60 8.64 -4.48
CA VAL A 89 -7.48 8.89 -5.92
C VAL A 89 -6.91 7.66 -6.65
N LEU A 90 -5.81 7.09 -6.16
CA LEU A 90 -5.19 5.92 -6.79
C LEU A 90 -6.09 4.69 -6.69
N ALA A 91 -6.79 4.48 -5.58
CA ALA A 91 -7.77 3.41 -5.42
C ALA A 91 -8.95 3.56 -6.39
N ALA A 92 -9.51 4.77 -6.52
CA ALA A 92 -10.58 5.05 -7.48
C ALA A 92 -10.13 4.78 -8.92
N CYS A 93 -8.92 5.22 -9.28
CA CYS A 93 -8.31 4.95 -10.59
C CYS A 93 -8.02 3.47 -10.84
N SER A 94 -7.96 2.64 -9.79
CA SER A 94 -7.68 1.20 -9.87
C SER A 94 -8.93 0.32 -9.90
N HIS A 95 -10.09 0.90 -9.60
CA HIS A 95 -11.36 0.19 -9.61
C HIS A 95 -11.82 -0.09 -11.05
N ARG A 96 -12.42 -1.27 -11.28
CA ARG A 96 -12.91 -1.72 -12.60
C ARG A 96 -13.84 -0.76 -13.35
N SER A 97 -14.55 0.13 -12.64
CA SER A 97 -15.43 1.13 -13.29
C SER A 97 -14.65 2.26 -13.97
N VAL A 98 -13.43 2.55 -13.51
CA VAL A 98 -12.57 3.61 -14.06
C VAL A 98 -11.45 2.99 -14.89
N GLY A 99 -10.75 1.98 -14.34
CA GLY A 99 -9.78 1.19 -15.11
C GLY A 99 -8.47 1.91 -15.49
N ALA A 100 -8.23 3.13 -15.00
CA ALA A 100 -7.13 3.99 -15.47
C ALA A 100 -5.74 3.46 -15.08
N LEU A 101 -5.58 2.96 -13.84
CA LEU A 101 -4.33 2.35 -13.36
C LEU A 101 -4.39 0.83 -13.49
N PHE A 102 -5.45 0.26 -12.93
CA PHE A 102 -5.77 -1.15 -12.94
C PHE A 102 -7.29 -1.29 -13.12
N SER A 103 -7.76 -2.47 -13.52
CA SER A 103 -9.19 -2.77 -13.64
C SER A 103 -9.57 -3.86 -12.64
N LEU A 104 -9.61 -3.50 -11.35
CA LEU A 104 -9.68 -4.45 -10.24
C LEU A 104 -11.08 -4.59 -9.65
N ALA A 105 -11.32 -5.76 -9.03
CA ALA A 105 -12.48 -5.96 -8.18
C ALA A 105 -12.33 -5.18 -6.86
N ILE A 106 -13.46 -4.94 -6.18
CA ILE A 106 -13.48 -4.21 -4.90
C ILE A 106 -12.57 -4.86 -3.85
N GLY A 107 -12.51 -6.20 -3.81
CA GLY A 107 -11.63 -6.95 -2.90
C GLY A 107 -10.17 -6.56 -3.04
N ASP A 108 -9.64 -6.59 -4.26
CA ASP A 108 -8.24 -6.26 -4.52
C ASP A 108 -7.95 -4.79 -4.23
N VAL A 109 -8.91 -3.89 -4.52
CA VAL A 109 -8.79 -2.46 -4.17
C VAL A 109 -8.72 -2.29 -2.65
N CYS A 110 -9.56 -2.97 -1.87
CA CYS A 110 -9.51 -2.93 -0.41
C CYS A 110 -8.17 -3.46 0.14
N ALA A 111 -7.63 -4.54 -0.44
CA ALA A 111 -6.31 -5.06 -0.08
C ALA A 111 -5.20 -4.01 -0.32
N ILE A 112 -5.21 -3.35 -1.48
CA ILE A 112 -4.24 -2.29 -1.81
C ILE A 112 -4.39 -1.11 -0.83
N VAL A 113 -5.62 -0.68 -0.54
CA VAL A 113 -5.90 0.42 0.39
C VAL A 113 -5.40 0.09 1.80
N ALA A 114 -5.59 -1.15 2.27
CA ALA A 114 -5.12 -1.58 3.58
C ALA A 114 -3.59 -1.48 3.71
N VAL A 115 -2.84 -1.91 2.69
CA VAL A 115 -1.37 -1.77 2.66
C VAL A 115 -0.97 -0.30 2.54
N ALA A 116 -1.57 0.43 1.60
CA ALA A 116 -1.24 1.82 1.34
C ALA A 116 -1.49 2.72 2.56
N GLY A 117 -2.48 2.38 3.41
CA GLY A 117 -2.72 3.06 4.67
C GLY A 117 -1.52 3.00 5.63
N LEU A 118 -0.74 1.92 5.59
CA LEU A 118 0.46 1.74 6.43
C LEU A 118 1.68 2.51 5.89
N LEU A 119 1.64 3.01 4.66
CA LEU A 119 2.77 3.68 4.03
C LEU A 119 2.74 5.20 4.28
N SER A 120 3.89 5.86 4.15
CA SER A 120 3.95 7.32 4.06
C SER A 120 3.47 7.80 2.68
N PRO A 121 3.10 9.09 2.51
CA PRO A 121 2.51 9.59 1.27
C PRO A 121 3.32 9.27 0.00
N VAL A 122 4.64 9.44 0.02
CA VAL A 122 5.48 9.16 -1.15
C VAL A 122 5.59 7.65 -1.39
N LEU A 123 5.68 6.86 -0.31
CA LEU A 123 5.76 5.41 -0.42
C LEU A 123 4.47 4.79 -0.95
N VAL A 124 3.30 5.43 -0.78
CA VAL A 124 2.06 5.03 -1.48
C VAL A 124 2.27 5.08 -2.99
N ILE A 125 2.83 6.17 -3.53
CA ILE A 125 3.08 6.31 -4.97
C ILE A 125 4.06 5.23 -5.45
N VAL A 126 5.16 5.05 -4.73
CA VAL A 126 6.16 4.01 -5.02
C VAL A 126 5.53 2.61 -5.00
N PHE A 127 4.64 2.34 -4.04
CA PHE A 127 3.92 1.07 -3.95
C PHE A 127 3.01 0.83 -5.15
N PHE A 128 2.27 1.83 -5.62
CA PHE A 128 1.46 1.69 -6.84
C PHE A 128 2.31 1.43 -8.09
N VAL A 129 3.49 2.05 -8.19
CA VAL A 129 4.47 1.75 -9.25
C VAL A 129 4.98 0.32 -9.12
N ALA A 130 5.33 -0.12 -7.91
CA ALA A 130 5.76 -1.50 -7.66
C ALA A 130 4.67 -2.51 -8.05
N LEU A 131 3.41 -2.28 -7.65
CA LEU A 131 2.26 -3.09 -8.08
C LEU A 131 2.14 -3.13 -9.60
N LYS A 132 2.36 -2.01 -10.30
CA LYS A 132 2.27 -1.96 -11.75
C LYS A 132 3.36 -2.80 -12.42
N ILE A 133 4.59 -2.70 -11.92
CA ILE A 133 5.73 -3.50 -12.40
C ILE A 133 5.48 -4.98 -12.12
N SER A 134 5.03 -5.33 -10.91
CA SER A 134 4.66 -6.70 -10.55
C SER A 134 3.54 -7.25 -11.44
N ASP A 135 2.50 -6.46 -11.72
CA ASP A 135 1.40 -6.86 -12.60
C ASP A 135 1.93 -7.18 -14.00
N LEU A 136 2.75 -6.30 -14.57
CA LEU A 136 3.32 -6.49 -15.90
C LEU A 136 4.19 -7.76 -15.97
N GLY A 137 5.02 -8.00 -14.95
CA GLY A 137 5.87 -9.18 -14.89
C GLY A 137 5.10 -10.48 -14.69
N MET A 138 4.02 -10.46 -13.89
CA MET A 138 3.21 -11.64 -13.59
C MET A 138 2.11 -11.92 -14.60
N ARG A 139 1.69 -10.91 -15.36
CA ARG A 139 0.62 -10.98 -16.37
C ARG A 139 0.68 -12.22 -17.27
N PRO A 140 1.82 -12.56 -17.90
CA PRO A 140 1.87 -13.71 -18.80
C PRO A 140 1.56 -15.02 -18.07
N PHE A 141 1.97 -15.16 -16.81
CA PHE A 141 1.76 -16.36 -16.02
C PHE A 141 0.35 -16.43 -15.43
N LEU A 142 -0.18 -15.31 -14.94
CA LEU A 142 -1.48 -15.25 -14.27
C LEU A 142 -2.64 -15.37 -15.26
N ARG A 143 -2.49 -14.86 -16.49
CA ARG A 143 -3.51 -15.00 -17.54
C ARG A 143 -3.79 -16.46 -17.91
N LEU A 144 -2.78 -17.33 -17.84
CA LEU A 144 -2.93 -18.76 -18.13
C LEU A 144 -3.74 -19.49 -17.04
N LYS A 145 -3.78 -18.95 -15.82
CA LYS A 145 -4.48 -19.55 -14.68
C LYS A 145 -5.89 -18.98 -14.46
N GLY A 146 -6.15 -17.76 -14.96
CA GLY A 146 -7.47 -17.12 -14.91
C GLY A 146 -8.52 -17.92 -15.69
N GLY A 147 -9.52 -18.48 -14.99
CA GLY A 147 -10.67 -19.15 -15.60
C GLY A 147 -11.85 -18.18 -15.73
N GLY A 148 -12.52 -18.16 -16.89
CA GLY A 148 -13.74 -17.36 -17.09
C GLY A 148 -13.52 -15.85 -17.20
N GLY A 149 -12.30 -15.39 -17.52
CA GLY A 149 -12.00 -13.97 -17.74
C GLY A 149 -11.67 -13.16 -16.47
N ALA A 150 -11.71 -13.77 -15.28
CA ALA A 150 -11.28 -13.14 -14.04
C ALA A 150 -9.75 -13.26 -13.87
N TYR A 151 -9.06 -12.13 -13.73
CA TYR A 151 -7.62 -12.06 -13.53
C TYR A 151 -7.28 -12.16 -12.03
N PRO A 152 -6.50 -13.16 -11.58
CA PRO A 152 -6.17 -13.33 -10.16
C PRO A 152 -5.12 -12.29 -9.74
N PHE A 153 -5.56 -11.17 -9.16
CA PHE A 153 -4.69 -10.03 -8.85
C PHE A 153 -4.02 -10.15 -7.47
N MET A 154 -4.54 -10.96 -6.54
CA MET A 154 -3.97 -11.07 -5.19
C MET A 154 -2.48 -11.46 -5.15
N PRO A 155 -1.97 -12.38 -6.01
CA PRO A 155 -0.53 -12.66 -6.09
C PRO A 155 0.32 -11.43 -6.42
N VAL A 156 -0.23 -10.50 -7.23
CA VAL A 156 0.44 -9.23 -7.57
C VAL A 156 0.51 -8.33 -6.34
N VAL A 157 -0.57 -8.24 -5.55
CA VAL A 157 -0.60 -7.46 -4.31
C VAL A 157 0.43 -8.00 -3.32
N LEU A 158 0.49 -9.32 -3.13
CA LEU A 158 1.47 -9.96 -2.26
C LEU A 158 2.91 -9.64 -2.68
N ILE A 159 3.25 -9.88 -3.95
CA ILE A 159 4.61 -9.64 -4.45
C ILE A 159 4.96 -8.16 -4.43
N GLY A 160 4.04 -7.27 -4.83
CA GLY A 160 4.25 -5.82 -4.76
C GLY A 160 4.48 -5.34 -3.33
N THR A 161 3.78 -5.92 -2.35
CA THR A 161 3.98 -5.61 -0.93
C THR A 161 5.36 -6.08 -0.44
N LEU A 162 5.78 -7.29 -0.82
CA LEU A 162 7.12 -7.81 -0.50
C LEU A 162 8.23 -6.97 -1.15
N VAL A 163 8.07 -6.58 -2.41
CA VAL A 163 8.99 -5.67 -3.10
C VAL A 163 9.07 -4.33 -2.38
N MET A 164 7.94 -3.76 -1.97
CA MET A 164 7.91 -2.51 -1.22
C MET A 164 8.64 -2.63 0.11
N ILE A 165 8.42 -3.71 0.87
CA ILE A 165 9.14 -3.97 2.11
C ILE A 165 10.64 -4.10 1.83
N ALA A 166 11.04 -4.85 0.80
CA ALA A 166 12.44 -4.99 0.43
C ALA A 166 13.08 -3.64 0.08
N LEU A 167 12.37 -2.78 -0.66
CA LEU A 167 12.82 -1.43 -0.99
C LEU A 167 13.00 -0.60 0.28
N VAL A 168 12.04 -0.60 1.20
CA VAL A 168 12.10 0.21 2.42
C VAL A 168 13.16 -0.30 3.40
N VAL A 169 13.34 -1.61 3.53
CA VAL A 169 14.29 -2.20 4.48
C VAL A 169 15.73 -2.14 3.96
N TRP A 170 15.93 -2.40 2.67
CA TRP A 170 17.28 -2.56 2.10
C TRP A 170 17.68 -1.40 1.21
N ALA A 171 16.83 -1.03 0.23
CA ALA A 171 17.23 -0.06 -0.78
C ALA A 171 17.28 1.38 -0.25
N PHE A 172 16.27 1.84 0.49
CA PHE A 172 16.23 3.21 0.99
C PHE A 172 17.35 3.50 2.01
N PRO A 173 17.58 2.67 3.05
CA PRO A 173 18.68 2.88 3.97
C PRO A 173 20.05 2.82 3.29
N PHE A 174 20.23 1.92 2.31
CA PHE A 174 21.46 1.85 1.53
C PHE A 174 21.67 3.11 0.66
N LEU A 175 20.64 3.53 -0.09
CA LEU A 175 20.68 4.72 -0.96
C LEU A 175 20.87 6.03 -0.18
N LEU A 176 20.39 6.07 1.06
CA LEU A 176 20.52 7.23 1.93
C LEU A 176 21.79 7.20 2.79
N GLY A 177 22.66 6.17 2.63
CA GLY A 177 23.88 6.03 3.43
C GLY A 177 23.63 5.84 4.93
N LEU A 178 22.48 5.28 5.30
CA LEU A 178 22.08 5.03 6.69
C LEU A 178 22.58 3.66 7.21
N TRP A 179 23.22 2.86 6.35
CA TRP A 179 23.95 1.66 6.73
C TRP A 179 25.40 2.03 7.08
N ASN A 180 25.69 2.11 8.38
CA ASN A 180 27.06 2.06 8.91
C ASN A 180 27.45 0.61 9.18
#